data_AF-A0A952KJH2-F1
#
_entry.id   AF-A0A952KJH2-F1
#
_cell.length_a   1.000
_cell.length_b   1.000
_cell.length_c   1.000
_cell.angle_alpha   90.00
_cell.angle_beta   90.00
_cell.angle_gamma   90.00
#
_symmetry.space_group_name_H-M   'P 1'
#
loop_
_entity.id
_entity.type
_entity.pdbx_description
1 polymer ?
#
loop_
_entity_poly.entity_id
_entity_poly.type
_entity_poly.pdbx_seq_one_letter_code
_entity_poly.pdbx_strand_id
1 'polypeptide(L)'
;PICFNAAATHSVLPEYLGRTKWVLAGATEAQILEHAKAAVVSGAVGAPAVGAMCYMMSKQQYLSDKAGGHWHPHLMYFLPKTDDAAWGANLPGSPMIAAQGDPEPVTVFFAPVPKWSDGTMWSMEM
;
A
#
# COMPACT_ATOMS: atom_id res chain seq x y z
N PRO A 1 6.82 -4.20 9.17
CA PRO A 1 5.87 -3.22 9.74
C PRO A 1 5.53 -2.16 8.68
N ILE A 2 4.28 -1.71 8.63
CA ILE A 2 3.85 -0.57 7.83
C ILE A 2 3.75 0.64 8.75
N CYS A 3 4.55 1.68 8.51
CA CYS A 3 4.60 2.86 9.36
C CYS A 3 3.89 4.04 8.68
N PHE A 4 2.61 4.24 9.00
CA PHE A 4 1.80 5.32 8.46
C PHE A 4 2.13 6.66 9.14
N ASN A 5 2.15 7.74 8.35
CA ASN A 5 2.16 9.10 8.92
C ASN A 5 0.76 9.50 9.38
N ALA A 6 0.61 10.69 9.99
CA ALA A 6 -0.67 11.16 10.52
C ALA A 6 -1.80 11.19 9.46
N ALA A 7 -1.51 11.70 8.26
CA ALA A 7 -2.49 11.77 7.18
C ALA A 7 -2.97 10.37 6.76
N ALA A 8 -2.05 9.43 6.55
CA ALA A 8 -2.40 8.08 6.14
C ALA A 8 -3.05 7.27 7.27
N THR A 9 -2.68 7.49 8.53
CA THR A 9 -3.36 6.90 9.69
C THR A 9 -4.83 7.29 9.73
N HIS A 10 -5.15 8.53 9.36
CA HIS A 10 -6.53 8.99 9.32
C HIS A 10 -7.30 8.50 8.09
N SER A 11 -6.71 8.54 6.89
CA SER A 11 -7.44 8.32 5.65
C SER A 11 -7.23 6.95 4.97
N VAL A 12 -6.16 6.22 5.31
CA VAL A 12 -5.79 4.96 4.63
C VAL A 12 -5.88 3.77 5.57
N LEU A 13 -5.32 3.88 6.79
CA LEU A 13 -5.30 2.79 7.77
C LEU A 13 -6.70 2.21 8.09
N PRO A 14 -7.81 2.99 8.16
CA PRO A 14 -9.13 2.41 8.45
C PRO A 14 -9.55 1.31 7.48
N GLU A 15 -9.17 1.42 6.20
CA GLU A 15 -9.46 0.42 5.17
C GLU A 15 -8.70 -0.88 5.43
N TYR A 16 -7.39 -0.79 5.73
CA TYR A 16 -6.55 -1.94 6.09
C TYR A 16 -7.10 -2.67 7.32
N LEU A 17 -7.51 -1.93 8.34
CA LEU A 17 -8.10 -2.51 9.56
C LEU A 17 -9.47 -3.13 9.29
N GLY A 18 -10.29 -2.50 8.43
CA GLY A 18 -11.58 -3.03 8.00
C GLY A 18 -11.44 -4.39 7.32
N ARG A 19 -10.57 -4.48 6.30
CA ARG A 19 -10.27 -5.75 5.62
C ARG A 19 -9.74 -6.80 6.57
N THR A 20 -8.78 -6.41 7.42
CA THR A 20 -8.20 -7.32 8.43
C THR A 20 -9.27 -7.90 9.35
N LYS A 21 -10.21 -7.07 9.81
CA LYS A 21 -11.32 -7.50 10.66
C LYS A 21 -12.21 -8.53 9.95
N TRP A 22 -12.52 -8.34 8.66
CA TRP A 22 -13.32 -9.30 7.90
C TRP A 22 -12.59 -10.62 7.67
N VAL A 23 -11.29 -10.57 7.36
CA VAL A 23 -10.45 -11.77 7.24
C VAL A 23 -10.45 -12.55 8.56
N LEU A 24 -10.21 -11.89 9.69
CA LEU A 24 -10.23 -12.52 11.01
C LEU A 24 -11.60 -13.07 11.41
N ALA A 25 -12.68 -12.51 10.86
CA ALA A 25 -14.03 -13.01 11.03
C ALA A 25 -14.38 -14.19 10.10
N GLY A 26 -13.45 -14.63 9.24
CA GLY A 26 -13.65 -15.75 8.32
C GLY A 26 -14.38 -15.41 7.03
N ALA A 27 -14.45 -14.13 6.66
CA ALA A 27 -15.04 -13.73 5.38
C ALA A 27 -14.21 -14.26 4.20
N THR A 28 -14.89 -14.66 3.13
CA THR A 28 -14.25 -15.06 1.87
C THR A 28 -13.73 -13.84 1.10
N GLU A 29 -12.82 -14.04 0.15
CA GLU A 29 -12.34 -12.95 -0.72
C GLU A 29 -13.47 -12.23 -1.45
N ALA A 30 -14.50 -12.96 -1.89
CA ALA A 30 -15.67 -12.38 -2.56
C ALA A 30 -16.47 -11.48 -1.61
N GLN A 31 -16.70 -11.90 -0.37
CA GLN A 31 -17.38 -11.10 0.65
C GLN A 31 -16.57 -9.85 1.02
N ILE A 32 -15.25 -9.99 1.16
CA ILE A 32 -14.34 -8.86 1.42
C ILE A 32 -14.44 -7.83 0.28
N LEU A 33 -14.47 -8.28 -0.97
CA LEU A 33 -14.63 -7.40 -2.13
C LEU A 33 -16.00 -6.69 -2.12
N GLU A 34 -17.09 -7.38 -1.79
CA GLU A 34 -18.41 -6.77 -1.66
C GLU A 34 -18.46 -5.74 -0.54
N HIS A 35 -17.88 -6.03 0.63
CA HIS A 35 -17.79 -5.10 1.74
C HIS A 35 -16.94 -3.86 1.38
N ALA A 36 -15.82 -4.05 0.71
CA ALA A 36 -14.97 -2.96 0.23
C ALA A 36 -15.73 -2.05 -0.74
N LYS A 37 -16.46 -2.63 -1.71
CA LYS A 37 -17.30 -1.88 -2.66
C LYS A 37 -18.36 -1.07 -1.93
N ALA A 38 -19.07 -1.68 -0.98
CA ALA A 38 -20.07 -0.99 -0.18
C ALA A 38 -19.48 0.15 0.67
N ALA A 39 -18.27 -0.03 1.21
CA ALA A 39 -17.56 1.00 1.96
C ALA A 39 -17.17 2.20 1.08
N VAL A 40 -16.76 1.95 -0.16
CA VAL A 40 -16.49 3.02 -1.14
C VAL A 40 -17.77 3.74 -1.54
N VAL A 41 -18.84 3.01 -1.89
CA VAL A 41 -20.14 3.60 -2.29
C VAL A 41 -20.76 4.45 -1.18
N SER A 42 -20.64 4.03 0.08
CA SER A 42 -21.13 4.78 1.23
C SER A 42 -20.22 5.95 1.64
N GLY A 43 -19.02 6.06 1.06
CA GLY A 43 -18.02 7.06 1.43
C GLY A 43 -17.28 6.76 2.74
N ALA A 44 -17.48 5.59 3.35
CA ALA A 44 -16.73 5.14 4.52
C ALA A 44 -15.24 4.92 4.20
N VAL A 45 -14.94 4.54 2.95
CA VAL A 45 -13.59 4.54 2.39
C VAL A 45 -13.56 5.56 1.25
N GLY A 46 -12.76 6.61 1.43
CA GLY A 46 -12.63 7.72 0.49
C GLY A 46 -11.23 7.82 -0.11
N ALA A 47 -11.01 8.89 -0.87
CA ALA A 47 -9.68 9.22 -1.37
C ALA A 47 -8.71 9.51 -0.20
N PRO A 48 -7.41 9.18 -0.34
CA PRO A 48 -6.42 9.52 0.67
C PRO A 48 -6.32 11.04 0.93
N ALA A 49 -6.01 11.40 2.18
CA ALA A 49 -5.70 12.78 2.53
C ALA A 49 -4.39 13.25 1.87
N VAL A 50 -4.29 14.56 1.63
CA VAL A 50 -3.06 15.16 1.10
C VAL A 50 -1.87 14.83 2.01
N GLY A 51 -0.78 14.35 1.39
CA GLY A 51 0.43 13.95 2.11
C GLY A 51 0.35 12.59 2.80
N ALA A 52 -0.69 11.79 2.54
CA ALA A 52 -0.77 10.42 3.03
C ALA A 52 0.39 9.57 2.48
N MET A 53 1.21 9.02 3.38
CA MET A 53 2.30 8.12 3.06
C MET A 53 2.50 7.09 4.17
N CYS A 54 3.17 5.99 3.83
CA CYS A 54 3.78 5.09 4.82
C CYS A 54 5.17 4.66 4.35
N TYR A 55 5.92 3.99 5.22
CA TYR A 55 7.18 3.34 4.84
C TYR A 55 7.25 1.94 5.43
N MET A 56 7.95 1.06 4.71
CA MET A 56 8.25 -0.31 5.13
C MET A 56 9.77 -0.51 5.01
N MET A 57 10.48 -0.17 6.08
CA MET A 57 11.96 -0.07 6.08
C MET A 57 12.65 -1.21 6.84
N SER A 58 11.91 -2.12 7.47
CA SER A 58 12.47 -3.21 8.29
C SER A 58 12.54 -4.51 7.49
N LYS A 59 13.62 -5.27 7.66
CA LYS A 59 13.79 -6.64 7.13
C LYS A 59 12.74 -7.63 7.65
N GLN A 60 12.11 -7.32 8.78
CA GLN A 60 11.01 -8.08 9.35
C GLN A 60 9.64 -7.65 8.80
N GLN A 61 9.61 -6.84 7.73
CA GLN A 61 8.34 -6.58 7.07
C GLN A 61 7.76 -7.86 6.47
N TYR A 62 6.45 -7.88 6.29
CA TYR A 62 5.75 -8.94 5.59
C TYR A 62 4.80 -8.27 4.60
N LEU A 63 5.03 -8.50 3.32
CA LEU A 63 4.22 -8.02 2.22
C LEU A 63 3.18 -9.07 1.84
N SER A 64 3.63 -10.30 1.54
CA SER A 64 2.78 -11.45 1.28
C SER A 64 3.60 -12.74 1.18
N ASP A 65 2.94 -13.89 1.23
CA ASP A 65 3.56 -15.18 0.93
C ASP A 65 4.09 -15.24 -0.52
N LYS A 66 3.37 -14.62 -1.46
CA LYS A 66 3.78 -14.55 -2.88
C LYS A 66 5.09 -13.77 -3.06
N ALA A 67 5.35 -12.81 -2.18
CA ALA A 67 6.58 -12.03 -2.17
C ALA A 67 7.73 -12.70 -1.39
N GLY A 68 7.52 -13.90 -0.81
CA GLY A 68 8.53 -14.57 0.01
C GLY A 68 8.76 -13.91 1.38
N GLY A 69 7.76 -13.19 1.90
CA GLY A 69 7.86 -12.45 3.15
C GLY A 69 8.09 -10.97 2.92
N HIS A 70 9.33 -10.49 2.95
CA HIS A 70 9.65 -9.06 2.81
C HIS A 70 9.97 -8.66 1.36
N TRP A 71 9.73 -7.40 1.03
CA TRP A 71 10.17 -6.78 -0.22
C TRP A 71 11.31 -5.79 0.04
N HIS A 72 11.87 -5.14 -0.98
CA HIS A 72 12.90 -4.10 -0.79
C HIS A 72 12.41 -2.98 0.17
N PRO A 73 13.29 -2.25 0.86
CA PRO A 73 12.84 -1.11 1.66
C PRO A 73 12.24 -0.04 0.74
N HIS A 74 11.12 0.55 1.15
CA HIS A 74 10.40 1.49 0.31
C HIS A 74 9.51 2.44 1.10
N LEU A 75 9.23 3.56 0.47
CA LEU A 75 8.16 4.48 0.85
C LEU A 75 6.95 4.22 -0.05
N MET A 76 5.77 4.41 0.49
CA MET A 76 4.50 4.38 -0.24
C MET A 76 3.82 5.74 -0.12
N TYR A 77 3.38 6.29 -1.24
CA TYR A 77 2.58 7.51 -1.30
C TYR A 77 1.18 7.17 -1.78
N PHE A 78 0.18 7.59 -1.03
CA PHE A 78 -1.22 7.31 -1.33
C PHE A 78 -1.84 8.57 -1.94
N LEU A 79 -2.20 8.49 -3.22
CA LEU A 79 -2.86 9.58 -3.92
C LEU A 79 -4.31 9.19 -4.25
N PRO A 80 -5.23 10.16 -4.39
CA PRO A 80 -6.49 9.92 -5.07
C PRO A 80 -6.24 9.23 -6.42
N LYS A 81 -7.12 8.31 -6.80
CA LYS A 81 -6.95 7.50 -8.01
C LYS A 81 -6.59 8.36 -9.22
N THR A 82 -5.46 8.06 -9.83
CA THR A 82 -4.87 8.79 -10.95
C THR A 82 -4.20 7.82 -11.91
N ASP A 83 -3.94 8.28 -13.13
CA ASP A 83 -3.07 7.59 -14.08
C ASP A 83 -1.64 7.55 -13.52
N ASP A 84 -1.11 6.35 -13.34
CA ASP A 84 0.23 6.10 -12.82
C ASP A 84 1.33 6.36 -13.86
N ALA A 85 1.06 6.09 -15.14
CA ALA A 85 2.01 6.34 -16.22
C ALA A 85 2.24 7.85 -16.43
N ALA A 86 1.21 8.69 -16.20
CA ALA A 86 1.35 10.15 -16.22
C ALA A 86 2.32 10.68 -15.15
N TRP A 87 2.53 9.92 -14.07
CA TRP A 87 3.53 10.19 -13.02
C TRP A 87 4.86 9.47 -13.27
N GLY A 88 5.00 8.83 -14.43
CA GLY A 88 6.19 8.10 -14.84
C GLY A 88 6.37 6.75 -14.13
N ALA A 89 5.37 6.24 -13.40
CA ALA A 89 5.48 4.93 -12.75
C ALA A 89 5.27 3.79 -13.75
N ASN A 90 5.83 2.61 -13.44
CA ASN A 90 5.69 1.39 -14.24
C ASN A 90 6.21 1.48 -15.70
N LEU A 91 7.03 2.48 -16.01
CA LEU A 91 7.69 2.65 -17.31
C LEU A 91 9.12 2.06 -17.32
N PRO A 92 9.67 1.70 -18.50
CA PRO A 92 11.05 1.21 -18.61
C PRO A 92 12.06 2.19 -17.98
N GLY A 93 12.87 1.69 -17.05
CA GLY A 93 13.89 2.49 -16.35
C GLY A 93 13.35 3.44 -15.27
N SER A 94 12.03 3.44 -15.02
CA SER A 94 11.46 4.24 -13.96
C SER A 94 11.86 3.72 -12.58
N PRO A 95 12.27 4.59 -11.64
CA PRO A 95 12.47 4.20 -10.26
C PRO A 95 11.15 4.05 -9.49
N MET A 96 10.01 4.43 -10.09
CA MET A 96 8.70 4.43 -9.44
C MET A 96 7.86 3.24 -9.91
N ILE A 97 7.34 2.50 -8.94
CA ILE A 97 6.34 1.46 -9.17
C ILE A 97 5.00 2.00 -8.68
N ALA A 98 3.90 1.62 -9.31
CA ALA A 98 2.57 1.97 -8.83
C ALA A 98 1.62 0.78 -8.85
N ALA A 99 0.67 0.79 -7.92
CA ALA A 99 -0.47 -0.12 -7.89
C ALA A 99 -1.76 0.67 -7.79
N GLN A 100 -2.77 0.20 -8.54
CA GLN A 100 -4.10 0.78 -8.51
C GLN A 100 -4.95 0.09 -7.45
N GLY A 101 -5.67 0.87 -6.66
CA GLY A 101 -6.73 0.38 -5.80
C GLY A 101 -7.94 -0.07 -6.62
N ASP A 102 -8.54 -1.18 -6.20
CA ASP A 102 -9.81 -1.68 -6.72
C ASP A 102 -10.51 -2.48 -5.60
N PRO A 103 -11.65 -2.00 -5.06
CA PRO A 103 -12.46 -0.86 -5.51
C PRO A 103 -12.02 0.52 -4.98
N GLU A 104 -11.01 0.58 -4.13
CA GLU A 104 -10.62 1.82 -3.44
C GLU A 104 -10.18 2.91 -4.42
N PRO A 105 -10.58 4.18 -4.21
CA PRO A 105 -10.22 5.29 -5.07
C PRO A 105 -8.80 5.82 -4.78
N VAL A 106 -7.81 4.92 -4.77
CA VAL A 106 -6.41 5.22 -4.46
C VAL A 106 -5.48 4.71 -5.56
N THR A 107 -4.43 5.47 -5.84
CA THR A 107 -3.21 4.98 -6.52
C THR A 107 -2.08 5.03 -5.52
N VAL A 108 -1.37 3.91 -5.39
CA VAL A 108 -0.24 3.77 -4.46
C VAL A 108 1.05 3.81 -5.25
N PHE A 109 1.89 4.79 -4.99
CA PHE A 109 3.22 4.88 -5.58
C PHE A 109 4.26 4.38 -4.60
N PHE A 110 5.11 3.47 -5.05
CA PHE A 110 6.20 2.89 -4.30
C PHE A 110 7.52 3.50 -4.78
N ALA A 111 8.27 4.07 -3.84
CA ALA A 111 9.63 4.54 -4.05
C ALA A 111 10.60 3.59 -3.33
N PRO A 112 11.24 2.65 -4.05
CA PRO A 112 12.32 1.82 -3.52
C PRO A 112 13.47 2.69 -3.01
N VAL A 113 14.08 2.30 -1.91
CA VAL A 113 15.29 2.95 -1.39
C VAL A 113 16.40 1.93 -1.16
N PRO A 114 17.68 2.33 -1.18
CA PRO A 114 18.78 1.36 -1.19
C PRO A 114 19.14 0.81 0.19
N LYS A 115 18.63 1.40 1.29
CA LYS A 115 19.03 1.05 2.66
C LYS A 115 17.83 0.66 3.51
N TRP A 116 18.03 -0.35 4.33
CA TRP A 116 17.13 -0.74 5.41
C TRP A 116 17.18 0.25 6.58
N SER A 117 16.24 0.12 7.53
CA SER A 117 16.20 0.94 8.75
C SER A 117 17.42 0.77 9.66
N ASP A 118 18.14 -0.35 9.54
CA ASP A 118 19.40 -0.62 10.24
C ASP A 118 20.63 -0.02 9.52
N GLY A 119 20.43 0.65 8.38
CA GLY A 119 21.48 1.27 7.58
C GLY A 119 22.19 0.33 6.60
N THR A 120 21.90 -0.97 6.64
CA THR A 120 22.49 -1.94 5.70
C THR A 120 21.89 -1.78 4.31
N MET A 121 22.68 -2.10 3.28
CA MET A 121 22.21 -2.05 1.89
C MET A 121 21.21 -3.16 1.64
N TRP A 122 20.17 -2.86 0.86
CA TRP A 122 19.40 -3.90 0.20
C TRP A 122 20.24 -4.49 -0.94
N SER A 123 20.49 -5.78 -0.87
CA SER A 123 20.92 -6.59 -1.99
C SER A 123 19.75 -7.49 -2.37
N MET A 124 19.49 -7.66 -3.67
CA MET A 124 18.88 -8.91 -4.10
C MET A 124 19.84 -10.01 -3.63
N GLU A 125 19.45 -10.77 -2.60
CA GLU A 125 20.04 -12.10 -2.47
C GLU A 125 19.77 -12.80 -3.81
N MET A 126 20.85 -13.16 -4.50
CA MET A 126 20.78 -13.93 -5.75
C MET A 126 20.22 -15.31 -5.47
#